data_AF-A0A7Y4NJL2-F1
#
_entry.id   AF-A0A7Y4NJL2-F1
#
_cell.length_a   1.000
_cell.length_b   1.000
_cell.length_c   1.000
_cell.angle_alpha   90.00
_cell.angle_beta   90.00
_cell.angle_gamma   90.00
#
_symmetry.space_group_name_H-M   'P 1'
#
loop_
_entity.id
_entity.type
_entity.pdbx_description
1 polymer ?
#
loop_
_entity_poly.entity_id
_entity_poly.type
_entity_poly.pdbx_seq_one_letter_code
_entity_poly.pdbx_strand_id
1 'polypeptide(L)'
;VSRVRATFAVELPLRALFEAPTVEGLAPKLAGAQSSALRAPPLRPSPRTDVIPLSFAQQRLWLLDQLQPGDISYNIPTALRLTGQVDVEALRLAFEALVERHESLRTTLSAEHEEPSQCIQPPSGWQLPLIDLSALPESQREEEAQRAAATEARRPFHLTTGPLLRSTLVRLGQDSHLLLVTMHHIVSDGWSMGVLVREVAAFYEAFSAGRA
;
A
#
# COMPACT_ATOMS: atom_id res chain seq x y z
N VAL A 1 8.74 9.05 19.09
CA VAL A 1 7.87 10.25 19.06
C VAL A 1 6.44 9.93 19.48
N SER A 2 5.72 9.02 18.84
CA SER A 2 4.30 8.72 19.17
C SER A 2 4.04 8.35 20.63
N ARG A 3 4.91 7.53 21.25
CA ARG A 3 4.81 7.21 22.69
C ARG A 3 5.03 8.42 23.59
N VAL A 4 6.00 9.28 23.27
CA VAL A 4 6.27 10.51 24.02
C VAL A 4 5.06 11.45 23.97
N ARG A 5 4.47 11.60 22.78
CA ARG A 5 3.22 12.36 22.60
C ARG A 5 2.08 11.78 23.43
N ALA A 6 1.87 10.48 23.39
CA ALA A 6 0.77 9.82 24.11
C ALA A 6 0.93 9.92 25.64
N THR A 7 2.16 9.80 26.15
CA THR A 7 2.43 9.77 27.60
C THR A 7 2.58 11.16 28.21
N PHE A 8 3.23 12.10 27.51
CA PHE A 8 3.59 13.41 28.05
C PHE A 8 2.82 14.57 27.43
N ALA A 9 1.97 14.32 26.43
CA ALA A 9 1.24 15.34 25.68
C ALA A 9 2.16 16.41 25.01
N VAL A 10 3.44 16.09 24.82
CA VAL A 10 4.45 16.93 24.18
C VAL A 10 4.67 16.49 22.73
N GLU A 11 4.67 17.45 21.81
CA GLU A 11 5.16 17.23 20.45
C GLU A 11 6.67 17.44 20.40
N LEU A 12 7.40 16.38 20.07
CA LEU A 12 8.85 16.41 19.92
C LEU A 12 9.18 16.27 18.43
N PRO A 13 9.73 17.31 17.77
CA PRO A 13 10.10 17.20 16.37
C PRO A 13 11.19 16.14 16.21
N LEU A 14 11.11 15.35 15.14
CA LEU A 14 12.03 14.23 14.90
C LEU A 14 13.50 14.65 14.97
N ARG A 15 13.86 15.85 14.49
CA ARG A 15 15.21 16.42 14.59
C ARG A 15 15.77 16.43 16.01
N ALA A 16 14.93 16.63 17.03
CA ALA A 16 15.37 16.72 18.41
C ALA A 16 15.91 15.37 18.94
N LEU A 17 15.45 14.24 18.37
CA LEU A 17 15.99 12.92 18.68
C LEU A 17 17.40 12.72 18.12
N PHE A 18 17.70 13.36 16.98
CA PHE A 18 19.04 13.29 16.36
C PHE A 18 20.01 14.29 16.98
N GLU A 19 19.55 15.50 17.32
CA GLU A 19 20.37 16.52 17.98
C GLU A 19 20.74 16.15 19.42
N ALA A 20 19.90 15.36 20.10
CA ALA A 20 20.13 14.92 21.46
C ALA A 20 19.80 13.41 21.59
N PRO A 21 20.70 12.50 21.22
CA PRO A 21 20.42 11.06 21.18
C PRO A 21 20.49 10.39 22.56
N THR A 22 20.57 11.15 23.65
CA THR A 22 20.61 10.64 25.03
C THR A 22 19.41 11.11 25.83
N VAL A 23 19.02 10.34 26.84
CA VAL A 23 17.93 10.71 27.77
C VAL A 23 18.23 12.05 28.44
N GLU A 24 19.47 12.24 28.88
CA GLU A 24 19.95 13.49 29.48
C GLU A 24 19.79 14.69 28.53
N GLY A 25 20.12 14.54 27.25
CA GLY A 25 19.97 15.60 26.26
C GLY A 25 18.52 15.87 25.83
N LEU A 26 17.65 14.85 25.87
CA LEU A 26 16.24 14.98 25.51
C LEU A 26 15.36 15.57 26.62
N ALA A 27 15.68 15.27 27.88
CA ALA A 27 14.93 15.75 29.03
C ALA A 27 14.67 17.27 29.05
N PRO A 28 15.68 18.15 28.86
CA PRO A 28 15.46 19.60 28.84
C PRO A 28 14.64 20.05 27.62
N LYS A 29 14.78 19.38 26.47
CA LYS A 29 13.99 19.68 25.26
C LYS A 29 12.51 19.33 25.44
N LEU A 30 12.21 18.30 26.23
CA LEU A 30 10.82 17.95 26.60
C LEU A 30 10.23 18.95 27.59
N ALA A 31 11.01 19.41 28.57
CA ALA A 31 10.56 20.38 29.57
C ALA A 31 10.29 21.77 28.98
N GLY A 32 11.04 22.18 27.95
CA GLY A 32 10.86 23.47 27.27
C GLY A 32 9.83 23.49 26.14
N ALA A 33 9.30 22.33 25.73
CA ALA A 33 8.35 22.23 24.63
C ALA A 33 6.93 22.60 25.11
N GLN A 34 6.51 23.85 24.85
CA GLN A 34 5.12 24.25 25.07
C GLN A 34 4.16 23.46 24.16
N SER A 35 3.05 22.98 24.74
CA SER A 35 2.15 21.98 24.14
C SER A 35 1.29 22.44 22.95
N SER A 36 1.56 23.59 22.32
CA SER A 36 0.49 24.36 21.65
C SER A 36 0.69 24.68 20.17
N ALA A 37 1.91 24.80 19.64
CA ALA A 37 2.07 25.48 18.33
C ALA A 37 1.91 24.60 17.07
N LEU A 38 1.87 23.26 17.18
CA LEU A 38 1.89 22.36 16.00
C LEU A 38 0.88 21.21 16.06
N ARG A 39 -0.20 21.33 16.86
CA ARG A 39 -1.23 20.30 16.86
C ARG A 39 -2.15 20.49 15.67
N ALA A 40 -1.98 19.67 14.64
CA ALA A 40 -3.02 19.47 13.64
C ALA A 40 -4.33 19.08 14.37
N PRO A 41 -5.49 19.60 13.92
CA PRO A 41 -6.77 19.24 14.51
C PRO A 41 -6.98 17.72 14.42
N PRO A 42 -7.72 17.12 15.38
CA PRO A 42 -7.98 15.70 15.35
C PRO A 42 -8.72 15.32 14.06
N LEU A 43 -8.37 14.17 13.48
CA LEU A 43 -9.09 13.61 12.35
C LEU A 43 -10.52 13.26 12.79
N ARG A 44 -11.49 13.68 11.99
CA ARG A 44 -12.91 13.37 12.21
C ARG A 44 -13.44 12.64 10.98
N PRO A 45 -14.40 11.72 11.14
CA PRO A 45 -15.12 11.16 10.00
C PRO A 45 -15.71 12.29 9.15
N SER A 46 -15.48 12.22 7.84
CA SER A 46 -16.07 13.14 6.87
C SER A 46 -17.12 12.38 6.04
N PRO A 47 -18.29 12.97 5.79
CA PRO A 47 -19.24 12.41 4.84
C PRO A 47 -18.58 12.28 3.46
N ARG A 48 -18.96 11.24 2.71
CA ARG A 48 -18.42 10.91 1.36
C ARG A 48 -19.34 11.35 0.23
N THR A 49 -20.18 12.34 0.52
CA THR A 49 -21.15 12.92 -0.43
C THR A 49 -20.57 14.07 -1.23
N ASP A 50 -19.47 14.66 -0.77
CA ASP A 50 -18.83 15.82 -1.40
C ASP A 50 -17.60 15.40 -2.21
N VAL A 51 -17.16 16.28 -3.11
CA VAL A 51 -15.91 16.12 -3.86
C VAL A 51 -14.75 16.02 -2.88
N ILE A 52 -14.06 14.88 -2.87
CA ILE A 52 -12.93 14.65 -1.97
C ILE A 52 -11.66 15.20 -2.64
N PRO A 53 -11.01 16.24 -2.10
CA PRO A 53 -9.82 16.80 -2.73
C PRO A 53 -8.65 15.81 -2.67
N LEU A 54 -7.74 15.92 -3.64
CA LEU A 54 -6.44 15.26 -3.54
C LEU A 54 -5.62 15.87 -2.38
N SER A 55 -4.92 15.03 -1.63
CA SER A 55 -3.85 15.52 -0.75
C SER A 55 -2.72 16.17 -1.56
N PHE A 56 -1.91 17.04 -0.94
CA PHE A 56 -0.80 17.70 -1.64
C PHE A 56 0.18 16.70 -2.31
N ALA A 57 0.42 15.55 -1.67
CA ALA A 57 1.25 14.51 -2.26
C ALA A 57 0.59 13.89 -3.50
N GLN A 58 -0.72 13.63 -3.43
CA GLN A 58 -1.48 13.12 -4.58
C GLN A 58 -1.57 14.16 -5.71
N GLN A 59 -1.72 15.45 -5.42
CA GLN A 59 -1.72 16.52 -6.44
C GLN A 59 -0.40 16.55 -7.23
N ARG A 60 0.74 16.42 -6.53
CA ARG A 60 2.05 16.32 -7.17
C ARG A 60 2.13 15.12 -8.09
N LEU A 61 1.72 13.94 -7.63
CA LEU A 61 1.77 12.71 -8.43
C LEU A 61 0.80 12.75 -9.62
N TRP A 62 -0.38 13.32 -9.43
CA TRP A 62 -1.36 13.57 -10.49
C TRP A 62 -0.77 14.46 -11.58
N LEU A 63 -0.18 15.61 -11.21
CA LEU A 63 0.46 16.51 -12.17
C LEU A 63 1.56 15.79 -12.98
N LEU A 64 2.39 14.97 -12.33
CA LEU A 64 3.44 14.23 -13.00
C LEU A 64 2.88 13.19 -13.97
N ASP A 65 1.82 12.48 -13.60
CA ASP A 65 1.12 11.56 -14.49
C ASP A 65 0.52 12.27 -15.71
N GLN A 66 -0.03 13.48 -15.55
CA GLN A 66 -0.53 14.28 -16.67
C GLN A 66 0.58 14.77 -17.61
N LEU A 67 1.78 15.04 -17.09
CA LEU A 67 2.93 15.46 -17.89
C LEU A 67 3.60 14.27 -18.61
N GLN A 68 3.58 13.08 -18.00
CA GLN A 68 4.21 11.88 -18.52
C GLN A 68 3.27 10.66 -18.40
N PRO A 69 2.18 10.61 -19.18
CA PRO A 69 1.22 9.51 -19.10
C PRO A 69 1.89 8.16 -19.37
N GLY A 70 1.66 7.20 -18.48
CA GLY A 70 2.23 5.85 -18.59
C GLY A 70 3.67 5.72 -18.05
N ASP A 71 4.22 6.76 -17.42
CA ASP A 71 5.44 6.61 -16.63
C ASP A 71 5.21 5.59 -15.49
N ILE A 72 6.19 4.72 -15.31
CA ILE A 72 6.18 3.62 -14.34
C ILE A 72 7.05 3.93 -13.11
N SER A 73 7.67 5.11 -13.06
CA SER A 73 8.57 5.53 -11.98
C SER A 73 7.90 5.55 -10.60
N TYR A 74 6.57 5.58 -10.56
CA TYR A 74 5.76 5.56 -9.34
C TYR A 74 5.05 4.22 -9.08
N ASN A 75 5.44 3.17 -9.81
CA ASN A 75 5.08 1.80 -9.44
C ASN A 75 5.92 1.38 -8.23
N ILE A 76 5.27 0.71 -7.28
CA ILE A 76 5.91 0.05 -6.14
C ILE A 76 5.75 -1.47 -6.33
N PRO A 77 6.58 -2.11 -7.16
CA PRO A 77 6.53 -3.56 -7.35
C PRO A 77 7.18 -4.29 -6.18
N THR A 78 6.53 -5.34 -5.70
CA THR A 78 7.04 -6.25 -4.67
C THR A 78 6.83 -7.69 -5.14
N ALA A 79 7.86 -8.52 -5.01
CA ALA A 79 7.78 -9.95 -5.28
C ALA A 79 8.09 -10.73 -4.00
N LEU A 80 7.17 -11.57 -3.54
CA LEU A 80 7.32 -12.36 -2.33
C LEU A 80 7.42 -13.85 -2.70
N ARG A 81 8.50 -14.50 -2.27
CA ARG A 81 8.60 -15.96 -2.36
C ARG A 81 7.72 -16.57 -1.27
N LEU A 82 6.80 -17.43 -1.67
CA LEU A 82 5.99 -18.24 -0.75
C LEU A 82 6.44 -19.70 -0.88
N THR A 83 6.80 -20.30 0.24
CA THR A 83 7.23 -21.69 0.34
C THR A 83 6.19 -22.51 1.08
N GLY A 84 5.82 -23.66 0.53
CA GLY A 84 4.72 -24.50 1.00
C GLY A 84 3.48 -24.38 0.13
N GLN A 85 2.46 -25.16 0.49
CA GLN A 85 1.14 -25.14 -0.12
C GLN A 85 0.49 -23.76 0.09
N VAL A 86 -0.04 -23.18 -0.98
CA VAL A 86 -0.81 -21.93 -0.94
C VAL A 86 -2.25 -22.23 -1.28
N ASP A 87 -3.16 -21.88 -0.36
CA ASP A 87 -4.59 -21.84 -0.66
C ASP A 87 -4.87 -20.58 -1.48
N VAL A 88 -5.00 -20.76 -2.81
CA VAL A 88 -5.15 -19.66 -3.75
C VAL A 88 -6.45 -18.89 -3.49
N GLU A 89 -7.51 -19.56 -3.05
CA GLU A 89 -8.80 -18.92 -2.80
C GLU A 89 -8.77 -18.14 -1.49
N ALA A 90 -8.17 -18.68 -0.43
CA ALA A 90 -7.94 -17.93 0.80
C ALA A 90 -7.06 -16.69 0.57
N LEU A 91 -6.05 -16.78 -0.31
CA LEU A 91 -5.22 -15.64 -0.68
C LEU A 91 -5.99 -14.60 -1.49
N ARG A 92 -6.85 -15.04 -2.43
CA ARG A 92 -7.74 -14.15 -3.19
C ARG A 92 -8.68 -13.39 -2.26
N LEU A 93 -9.33 -14.09 -1.33
CA LEU A 93 -10.21 -13.53 -0.30
C LEU A 93 -9.47 -12.58 0.64
N ALA A 94 -8.21 -12.86 0.97
CA ALA A 94 -7.39 -11.98 1.78
C ALA A 94 -7.14 -10.61 1.13
N PHE A 95 -6.88 -10.59 -0.19
CA PHE A 95 -6.79 -9.34 -0.93
C PHE A 95 -8.15 -8.65 -1.10
N GLU A 96 -9.23 -9.41 -1.28
CA GLU A 96 -10.59 -8.87 -1.34
C GLU A 96 -10.95 -8.11 -0.05
N ALA A 97 -10.75 -8.74 1.11
CA ALA A 97 -10.99 -8.13 2.41
C ALA A 97 -10.09 -6.90 2.65
N LEU A 98 -8.84 -6.95 2.20
CA LEU A 98 -7.92 -5.81 2.29
C LEU A 98 -8.43 -4.61 1.47
N VAL A 99 -8.84 -4.84 0.21
CA VAL A 99 -9.33 -3.79 -0.68
C VAL A 99 -10.67 -3.23 -0.22
N GLU A 100 -11.55 -4.09 0.31
CA GLU A 100 -12.81 -3.67 0.93
C GLU A 100 -12.56 -2.73 2.12
N ARG A 101 -11.63 -3.12 3.00
CA ARG A 101 -11.27 -2.39 4.22
C ARG A 101 -10.60 -1.05 3.96
N HIS A 102 -9.72 -0.94 2.96
CA HIS A 102 -8.94 0.27 2.71
C HIS A 102 -9.43 1.04 1.48
N GLU A 103 -10.14 2.15 1.72
CA GLU A 103 -10.65 3.04 0.66
C GLU A 103 -9.57 3.47 -0.34
N SER A 104 -8.33 3.69 0.13
CA SER A 104 -7.23 4.12 -0.73
C SER A 104 -6.94 3.11 -1.86
N LEU A 105 -7.08 1.81 -1.61
CA LEU A 105 -6.83 0.76 -2.62
C LEU A 105 -7.89 0.69 -3.72
N ARG A 106 -9.04 1.33 -3.48
CA ARG A 106 -10.17 1.45 -4.41
C ARG A 106 -10.47 2.90 -4.77
N THR A 107 -9.48 3.78 -4.57
CA THR A 107 -9.55 5.18 -4.98
C THR A 107 -8.96 5.35 -6.38
N THR A 108 -9.72 5.98 -7.27
CA THR A 108 -9.23 6.54 -8.54
C THR A 108 -9.21 8.07 -8.47
N LEU A 109 -8.65 8.72 -9.47
CA LEU A 109 -8.58 10.18 -9.56
C LEU A 109 -9.44 10.69 -10.71
N SER A 110 -10.09 11.84 -10.53
CA SER A 110 -10.89 12.48 -11.55
C SER A 110 -10.51 13.93 -11.73
N ALA A 111 -10.54 14.40 -12.97
CA ALA A 111 -10.41 15.81 -13.36
C ALA A 111 -11.73 16.38 -13.93
N GLU A 112 -12.87 15.76 -13.60
CA GLU A 112 -14.19 16.23 -14.05
C GLU A 112 -14.66 17.51 -13.34
N HIS A 113 -14.07 17.84 -12.19
CA HIS A 113 -14.34 19.06 -11.42
C HIS A 113 -13.28 20.14 -11.71
N GLU A 114 -13.50 21.37 -11.22
CA GLU A 114 -12.54 22.47 -11.36
C GLU A 114 -11.14 22.11 -10.79
N GLU A 115 -11.10 21.30 -9.74
CA GLU A 115 -9.89 20.75 -9.16
C GLU A 115 -9.89 19.21 -9.20
N PRO A 116 -8.72 18.58 -9.37
CA PRO A 116 -8.63 17.13 -9.36
C PRO A 116 -9.06 16.57 -7.98
N SER A 117 -9.73 15.42 -8.02
CA SER A 117 -10.41 14.84 -6.86
C SER A 117 -10.25 13.33 -6.76
N GLN A 118 -10.47 12.80 -5.56
CA GLN A 118 -10.48 11.37 -5.28
C GLN A 118 -11.88 10.81 -5.52
N CYS A 119 -11.95 9.71 -6.27
CA CYS A 119 -13.16 8.94 -6.52
C CYS A 119 -13.03 7.57 -5.85
N ILE A 120 -13.68 7.40 -4.71
CA ILE A 120 -13.66 6.15 -3.95
C ILE A 120 -14.71 5.20 -4.53
N GLN A 121 -14.26 4.14 -5.20
CA GLN A 121 -15.14 3.13 -5.79
C GLN A 121 -15.73 2.24 -4.71
N PRO A 122 -16.99 1.78 -4.81
CA PRO A 122 -17.53 0.80 -3.85
C PRO A 122 -16.68 -0.48 -3.84
N PRO A 123 -16.69 -1.25 -2.74
CA PRO A 123 -16.05 -2.56 -2.71
C PRO A 123 -16.53 -3.42 -3.89
N SER A 124 -15.60 -4.11 -4.53
CA SER A 124 -15.86 -5.02 -5.63
C SER A 124 -15.01 -6.28 -5.44
N GLY A 125 -15.41 -7.36 -6.10
CA GLY A 125 -14.69 -8.62 -5.98
C GLY A 125 -13.24 -8.52 -6.45
N TRP A 126 -12.36 -9.28 -5.82
CA TRP A 126 -10.94 -9.28 -6.16
C TRP A 126 -10.54 -10.49 -7.02
N GLN A 127 -9.72 -10.23 -8.03
CA GLN A 127 -9.14 -11.25 -8.90
C GLN A 127 -7.66 -11.46 -8.55
N LEU A 128 -7.26 -12.73 -8.44
CA LEU A 128 -5.87 -13.12 -8.27
C LEU A 128 -5.46 -14.01 -9.45
N PRO A 129 -5.00 -13.42 -10.57
CA PRO A 129 -4.49 -14.19 -11.70
C PRO A 129 -3.40 -15.17 -11.27
N LEU A 130 -3.47 -16.38 -11.81
CA LEU A 130 -2.50 -17.45 -11.60
C LEU A 130 -1.74 -17.72 -12.89
N ILE A 131 -0.41 -17.55 -12.85
CA ILE A 131 0.50 -17.96 -13.92
C ILE A 131 1.12 -19.29 -13.48
N ASP A 132 0.74 -20.39 -14.13
CA ASP A 132 1.29 -21.71 -13.82
C ASP A 132 2.53 -22.01 -14.67
N LEU A 133 3.71 -21.96 -14.05
CA LEU A 133 4.99 -22.32 -14.66
C LEU A 133 5.45 -23.72 -14.26
N SER A 134 4.66 -24.47 -13.48
CA SER A 134 5.04 -25.80 -12.99
C SER A 134 5.18 -26.84 -14.12
N ALA A 135 4.54 -26.60 -15.27
CA ALA A 135 4.68 -27.43 -16.47
C ALA A 135 6.01 -27.22 -17.22
N LEU A 136 6.73 -26.12 -16.96
CA LEU A 136 8.02 -25.86 -17.59
C LEU A 136 9.15 -26.71 -16.97
N PRO A 137 10.25 -26.94 -17.71
CA PRO A 137 11.47 -27.50 -17.13
C PRO A 137 11.94 -26.68 -15.94
N GLU A 138 12.36 -27.35 -14.86
CA GLU A 138 12.78 -26.71 -13.60
C GLU A 138 13.82 -25.60 -13.81
N SER A 139 14.79 -25.82 -14.71
CA SER A 139 15.83 -24.87 -15.07
C SER A 139 15.33 -23.56 -15.68
N GLN A 140 14.10 -23.52 -16.20
CA GLN A 140 13.51 -22.35 -16.85
C GLN A 140 12.52 -21.61 -15.95
N ARG A 141 11.97 -22.26 -14.92
CA ARG A 141 10.87 -21.69 -14.11
C ARG A 141 11.23 -20.40 -13.42
N GLU A 142 12.43 -20.32 -12.85
CA GLU A 142 12.90 -19.14 -12.13
C GLU A 142 13.13 -17.96 -13.07
N GLU A 143 13.70 -18.21 -14.25
CA GLU A 143 13.89 -17.17 -15.27
C GLU A 143 12.55 -16.63 -15.76
N GLU A 144 11.59 -17.50 -16.08
CA GLU A 144 10.25 -17.07 -16.50
C GLU A 144 9.49 -16.33 -15.37
N ALA A 145 9.67 -16.74 -14.12
CA ALA A 145 9.08 -16.04 -12.98
C ALA A 145 9.66 -14.62 -12.82
N GLN A 146 10.97 -14.45 -13.03
CA GLN A 146 11.63 -13.13 -13.04
C GLN A 146 11.16 -12.27 -14.22
N ARG A 147 10.97 -12.86 -15.40
CA ARG A 147 10.39 -12.15 -16.55
C ARG A 147 8.95 -11.71 -16.28
N ALA A 148 8.13 -12.57 -15.67
CA ALA A 148 6.77 -12.21 -15.27
C ALA A 148 6.78 -11.04 -14.26
N ALA A 149 7.66 -11.08 -13.26
CA ALA A 149 7.83 -9.99 -12.29
C ALA A 149 8.27 -8.68 -12.96
N ALA A 150 9.24 -8.74 -13.89
CA ALA A 150 9.72 -7.57 -14.61
C ALA A 150 8.65 -6.96 -15.54
N THR A 151 7.86 -7.80 -16.22
CA THR A 151 6.73 -7.36 -17.04
C THR A 151 5.65 -6.68 -16.19
N GLU A 152 5.29 -7.28 -15.06
CA GLU A 152 4.31 -6.71 -14.12
C GLU A 152 4.78 -5.37 -13.54
N ALA A 153 6.06 -5.27 -13.15
CA ALA A 153 6.65 -4.04 -12.64
C ALA A 153 6.64 -2.89 -13.67
N ARG A 154 6.76 -3.21 -14.96
CA ARG A 154 6.77 -2.25 -16.07
C ARG A 154 5.40 -1.95 -16.66
N ARG A 155 4.33 -2.58 -16.16
CA ARG A 155 2.99 -2.31 -16.64
C ARG A 155 2.48 -1.01 -16.00
N PRO A 156 2.12 0.03 -16.78
CA PRO A 156 1.65 1.30 -16.23
C PRO A 156 0.30 1.15 -15.51
N PHE A 157 -0.01 2.11 -14.64
CA PHE A 157 -1.34 2.29 -14.07
C PHE A 157 -2.07 3.43 -14.78
N HIS A 158 -3.40 3.34 -14.83
CA HIS A 158 -4.26 4.42 -15.26
C HIS A 158 -4.98 4.98 -14.04
N LEU A 159 -4.59 6.17 -13.61
CA LEU A 159 -5.05 6.77 -12.35
C LEU A 159 -6.56 7.03 -12.31
N THR A 160 -7.19 7.18 -13.47
CA THR A 160 -8.62 7.47 -13.62
C THR A 160 -9.51 6.22 -13.58
N THR A 161 -9.01 5.08 -14.05
CA THR A 161 -9.82 3.86 -14.19
C THR A 161 -9.47 2.78 -13.17
N GLY A 162 -8.23 2.75 -12.67
CA GLY A 162 -7.80 1.76 -11.68
C GLY A 162 -7.96 0.30 -12.13
N PRO A 163 -7.94 -0.66 -11.19
CA PRO A 163 -7.50 -0.49 -9.81
C PRO A 163 -6.02 -0.07 -9.72
N LEU A 164 -5.63 0.61 -8.64
CA LEU A 164 -4.25 1.10 -8.42
C LEU A 164 -3.39 0.14 -7.58
N LEU A 165 -3.86 -1.10 -7.47
CA LEU A 165 -3.22 -2.28 -6.91
C LEU A 165 -3.43 -3.44 -7.90
N ARG A 166 -2.41 -4.27 -8.10
CA ARG A 166 -2.49 -5.53 -8.84
C ARG A 166 -1.75 -6.61 -8.04
N SER A 167 -2.32 -7.80 -8.03
CA SER A 167 -1.71 -8.98 -7.43
C SER A 167 -1.75 -10.14 -8.41
N THR A 168 -0.65 -10.85 -8.60
CA THR A 168 -0.57 -12.04 -9.46
C THR A 168 0.20 -13.13 -8.72
N LEU A 169 -0.33 -14.34 -8.69
CA LEU A 169 0.36 -15.50 -8.16
C LEU A 169 1.06 -16.25 -9.30
N VAL A 170 2.35 -16.52 -9.17
CA VAL A 170 3.12 -17.35 -10.10
C VAL A 170 3.43 -18.66 -9.39
N ARG A 171 3.00 -19.79 -9.94
CA ARG A 171 3.30 -21.12 -9.40
C ARG A 171 4.53 -21.70 -10.09
N LEU A 172 5.57 -22.00 -9.33
CA LEU A 172 6.78 -22.68 -9.82
C LEU A 172 6.75 -24.19 -9.52
N GLY A 173 5.93 -24.62 -8.56
CA GLY A 173 5.74 -26.02 -8.18
C GLY A 173 4.67 -26.16 -7.11
N GLN A 174 4.52 -27.36 -6.55
CA GLN A 174 3.51 -27.62 -5.51
C GLN A 174 3.73 -26.76 -4.26
N ASP A 175 5.00 -26.57 -3.85
CA ASP A 175 5.36 -25.85 -2.63
C ASP A 175 6.20 -24.59 -2.90
N SER A 176 6.17 -24.05 -4.12
CA SER A 176 6.96 -22.88 -4.50
C SER A 176 6.15 -21.94 -5.38
N HIS A 177 5.94 -20.74 -4.85
CA HIS A 177 5.18 -19.69 -5.51
C HIS A 177 5.91 -18.35 -5.39
N LEU A 178 5.63 -17.45 -6.34
CA LEU A 178 6.04 -16.06 -6.30
C LEU A 178 4.78 -15.19 -6.37
N LEU A 179 4.48 -14.48 -5.30
CA LEU A 179 3.39 -13.52 -5.25
C LEU A 179 3.91 -12.15 -5.68
N LEU A 180 3.40 -11.65 -6.80
CA LEU A 180 3.68 -10.32 -7.31
C LEU A 180 2.59 -9.38 -6.81
N VAL A 181 2.99 -8.28 -6.17
CA VAL A 181 2.09 -7.21 -5.72
C VAL A 181 2.67 -5.89 -6.20
N THR A 182 1.93 -5.18 -7.04
CA THR A 182 2.34 -3.88 -7.54
C THR A 182 1.23 -2.87 -7.24
N MET A 183 1.61 -1.71 -6.73
CA MET A 183 0.68 -0.61 -6.49
C MET A 183 1.26 0.70 -6.98
N HIS A 184 0.40 1.69 -7.22
CA HIS A 184 0.85 3.03 -7.54
C HIS A 184 1.12 3.84 -6.26
N HIS A 185 2.20 4.62 -6.24
CA HIS A 185 2.61 5.42 -5.08
C HIS A 185 1.59 6.49 -4.65
N ILE A 186 0.57 6.74 -5.48
CA ILE A 186 -0.51 7.69 -5.18
C ILE A 186 -1.54 7.14 -4.17
N VAL A 187 -1.58 5.81 -3.98
CA VAL A 187 -2.47 5.12 -3.03
C VAL A 187 -1.71 4.37 -1.93
N SER A 188 -0.38 4.49 -1.88
CA SER A 188 0.44 3.77 -0.90
C SER A 188 1.82 4.40 -0.73
N ASP A 189 2.52 3.97 0.32
CA ASP A 189 3.88 4.35 0.65
C ASP A 189 4.60 3.21 1.41
N GLY A 190 5.88 3.43 1.76
CA GLY A 190 6.68 2.43 2.46
C GLY A 190 6.13 2.03 3.84
N TRP A 191 5.40 2.91 4.53
CA TRP A 191 4.77 2.55 5.81
C TRP A 191 3.54 1.66 5.60
N SER A 192 2.73 2.03 4.62
CA SER A 192 1.51 1.34 4.21
C SER A 192 1.80 -0.07 3.72
N MET A 193 2.95 -0.31 3.08
CA MET A 193 3.41 -1.66 2.74
C MET A 193 3.50 -2.59 3.96
N GLY A 194 4.03 -2.09 5.07
CA GLY A 194 4.10 -2.87 6.31
C GLY A 194 2.72 -3.21 6.88
N VAL A 195 1.75 -2.30 6.75
CA VAL A 195 0.35 -2.55 7.14
C VAL A 195 -0.27 -3.62 6.25
N LEU A 196 -0.11 -3.48 4.93
CA LEU A 196 -0.64 -4.39 3.93
C LEU A 196 -0.18 -5.83 4.16
N VAL A 197 1.13 -6.04 4.34
CA VAL A 197 1.69 -7.38 4.58
C VAL A 197 1.09 -8.03 5.83
N ARG A 198 0.97 -7.27 6.93
CA ARG A 198 0.40 -7.79 8.17
C ARG A 198 -1.08 -8.16 8.03
N GLU A 199 -1.86 -7.32 7.36
CA GLU A 199 -3.29 -7.58 7.20
C GLU A 199 -3.57 -8.70 6.20
N VAL A 200 -2.86 -8.77 5.08
CA VAL A 200 -3.00 -9.91 4.14
C VAL A 200 -2.65 -11.23 4.83
N ALA A 201 -1.59 -11.27 5.64
CA ALA A 201 -1.24 -12.47 6.40
C ALA A 201 -2.35 -12.87 7.39
N ALA A 202 -2.90 -11.90 8.13
CA ALA A 202 -3.98 -12.14 9.08
C ALA A 202 -5.27 -12.61 8.41
N PHE A 203 -5.67 -11.98 7.30
CA PHE A 203 -6.83 -12.40 6.52
C PHE A 203 -6.61 -13.78 5.90
N TYR A 204 -5.44 -14.04 5.31
CA TYR A 204 -5.11 -15.34 4.74
C TYR A 204 -5.22 -16.45 5.79
N GLU A 205 -4.69 -16.23 6.99
CA GLU A 205 -4.80 -17.20 8.08
C GLU A 205 -6.27 -17.44 8.49
N ALA A 206 -7.07 -16.38 8.56
CA ALA A 206 -8.49 -16.49 8.90
C ALA A 206 -9.28 -17.28 7.84
N PHE A 207 -9.11 -16.95 6.55
CA PHE A 207 -9.78 -17.62 5.44
C PHE A 207 -9.32 -19.08 5.28
N SER A 208 -8.01 -19.34 5.38
CA SER A 208 -7.46 -20.72 5.30
C SER A 208 -7.97 -21.62 6.43
N ALA A 209 -8.31 -21.04 7.59
CA ALA A 209 -8.87 -21.76 8.73
C ALA A 209 -10.41 -21.77 8.77
N GLY A 210 -11.10 -21.15 7.80
CA GLY A 210 -12.56 -21.04 7.77
C GLY A 210 -13.15 -20.17 8.89
N ARG A 211 -12.41 -19.19 9.40
CA ARG A 211 -12.79 -18.32 10.54
C ARG A 211 -13.29 -16.94 10.14
N ALA A 212 -13.58 -16.73 8.86
CA ALA A 212 -14.01 -15.44 8.31
C ALA A 212 -15.52 -15.23 8.44
#